data_AF-A0A259CPM5-F1
#
_entry.id   AF-A0A259CPM5-F1
#
_cell.length_a   1.000
_cell.length_b   1.000
_cell.length_c   1.000
_cell.angle_alpha   90.00
_cell.angle_beta   90.00
_cell.angle_gamma   90.00
#
_symmetry.space_group_name_H-M   'P 1'
#
loop_
_entity.id
_entity.type
_entity.pdbx_description
1 polymer ?
#
loop_
_entity_poly.entity_id
_entity_poly.type
_entity_poly.pdbx_seq_one_letter_code
_entity_poly.pdbx_strand_id
1 'polypeptide(L)'
;MAKFPTLLEQFRSFCFQNNATDFEEAVQYFAVFGGMGWTVDMSKPLDELIEEKILKNYRYIHGDIAKITQSNQTHHALLSALAVGDRREFSAFKRADAVREDGKASIKFLIDNGILIRDISQDQPVDENEVVSDKLHFTLPFMRFWFSSISPYYKGIKEGDYTEVKERWGHLQYEFNDLIYDQLVMELVKLDFPNDPVVKIGSYWDKKTDIDILARTKSGKVIAGASKYSKAKANKSELTKLKEKCEQAQIDVNVFVIFSKSGFSSELKKEKGEAVRLMSLKNLSYLIDNLKPKDLLVNTNKKY
;
A
#
# COMPACT_ATOMS: atom_id res chain seq x y z
N MET A 1 2.25 20.28 9.28
CA MET A 1 3.03 19.19 8.65
C MET A 1 2.53 17.87 9.20
N ALA A 2 2.49 16.81 8.39
CA ALA A 2 2.12 15.48 8.88
C ALA A 2 3.09 15.03 9.97
N LYS A 3 2.59 14.33 11.00
CA LYS A 3 3.41 13.84 12.12
C LYS A 3 4.44 12.79 11.67
N PHE A 4 4.12 12.07 10.59
CA PHE A 4 4.94 10.99 10.04
C PHE A 4 5.10 11.19 8.52
N PRO A 5 6.22 10.74 7.93
CA PRO A 5 6.41 10.77 6.48
C PRO A 5 5.34 9.95 5.75
N THR A 6 4.89 10.47 4.61
CA THR A 6 3.99 9.78 3.67
C THR A 6 4.68 8.58 3.02
N LEU A 7 3.91 7.66 2.44
CA LEU A 7 4.47 6.52 1.70
C LEU A 7 5.36 7.00 0.54
N LEU A 8 4.98 8.07 -0.16
CA LEU A 8 5.79 8.62 -1.24
C LEU A 8 7.12 9.18 -0.75
N GLU A 9 7.13 9.92 0.36
CA GLU A 9 8.37 10.41 0.97
C GLU A 9 9.28 9.24 1.39
N GLN A 10 8.70 8.19 1.99
CA GLN A 10 9.46 6.98 2.32
C GLN A 10 9.99 6.26 1.09
N PHE A 11 9.19 6.15 0.03
CA PHE A 11 9.59 5.49 -1.21
C PHE A 11 10.70 6.26 -1.91
N ARG A 12 10.58 7.60 -2.03
CA ARG A 12 11.64 8.45 -2.59
C ARG A 12 12.92 8.39 -1.77
N SER A 13 12.81 8.41 -0.43
CA SER A 13 13.97 8.22 0.46
C SER A 13 14.63 6.87 0.24
N PHE A 14 13.85 5.80 0.11
CA PHE A 14 14.34 4.45 -0.13
C PHE A 14 15.08 4.35 -1.47
N CYS A 15 14.47 4.88 -2.54
CA CYS A 15 15.08 4.90 -3.87
C CYS A 15 16.38 5.72 -3.88
N PHE A 16 16.40 6.87 -3.22
CA PHE A 16 17.61 7.71 -3.13
C PHE A 16 18.71 7.00 -2.35
N GLN A 17 18.40 6.44 -1.19
CA GLN A 17 19.36 5.75 -0.32
C GLN A 17 20.00 4.53 -0.99
N ASN A 18 19.24 3.83 -1.83
CA ASN A 18 19.65 2.55 -2.43
C ASN A 18 19.95 2.65 -3.92
N ASN A 19 20.06 3.87 -4.46
CA ASN A 19 20.34 4.15 -5.87
C ASN A 19 19.44 3.36 -6.84
N ALA A 20 18.14 3.28 -6.55
CA ALA A 20 17.21 2.49 -7.34
C ALA A 20 17.09 3.05 -8.77
N THR A 21 17.28 2.19 -9.78
CA THR A 21 17.19 2.55 -11.19
C THR A 21 15.98 1.94 -11.90
N ASP A 22 15.47 0.81 -11.41
CA ASP A 22 14.24 0.18 -11.91
C ASP A 22 13.09 0.40 -10.92
N PHE A 23 11.95 0.89 -11.42
CA PHE A 23 10.82 1.25 -10.57
C PHE A 23 10.13 0.01 -9.97
N GLU A 24 9.97 -1.06 -10.75
CA GLU A 24 9.28 -2.25 -10.28
C GLU A 24 10.12 -2.96 -9.21
N GLU A 25 11.42 -3.08 -9.45
CA GLU A 25 12.37 -3.61 -8.50
C GLU A 25 12.39 -2.75 -7.23
N ALA A 26 12.42 -1.41 -7.36
CA ALA A 26 12.33 -0.51 -6.22
C ALA A 26 11.09 -0.78 -5.36
N VAL A 27 9.92 -0.99 -5.98
CA VAL A 27 8.69 -1.33 -5.25
C VAL A 27 8.81 -2.66 -4.53
N GLN A 28 9.38 -3.70 -5.17
CA GLN A 28 9.55 -5.02 -4.56
C GLN A 28 10.45 -4.97 -3.32
N TYR A 29 11.58 -4.28 -3.41
CA TYR A 29 12.51 -4.17 -2.28
C TYR A 29 11.96 -3.24 -1.21
N PHE A 30 11.28 -2.16 -1.61
CA PHE A 30 10.61 -1.26 -0.68
C PHE A 30 9.48 -1.96 0.08
N ALA A 31 8.77 -2.91 -0.52
CA ALA A 31 7.74 -3.68 0.16
C ALA A 31 8.27 -4.47 1.35
N VAL A 32 9.52 -4.92 1.26
CA VAL A 32 10.21 -5.66 2.31
C VAL A 32 10.92 -4.70 3.26
N PHE A 33 11.70 -3.74 2.75
CA PHE A 33 12.67 -2.97 3.54
C PHE A 33 12.25 -1.51 3.83
N GLY A 34 11.09 -1.09 3.31
CA GLY A 34 10.57 0.26 3.40
C GLY A 34 10.19 0.69 4.81
N GLY A 35 10.38 1.98 5.10
CA GLY A 35 10.00 2.62 6.36
C GLY A 35 10.98 2.43 7.52
N MET A 36 12.02 1.60 7.38
CA MET A 36 13.00 1.34 8.45
C MET A 36 14.39 1.94 8.21
N GLY A 37 14.61 2.56 7.05
CA GLY A 37 15.89 3.20 6.72
C GLY A 37 17.03 2.24 6.39
N TRP A 38 16.73 1.02 5.96
CA TRP A 38 17.73 0.04 5.58
C TRP A 38 18.44 0.41 4.29
N THR A 39 19.75 0.16 4.27
CA THR A 39 20.55 0.19 3.05
C THR A 39 20.64 -1.22 2.51
N VAL A 40 20.29 -1.39 1.25
CA VAL A 40 20.29 -2.66 0.54
C VAL A 40 20.99 -2.52 -0.80
N ASP A 41 21.75 -3.55 -1.16
CA ASP A 41 22.35 -3.65 -2.48
C ASP A 41 21.33 -4.29 -3.42
N MET A 42 20.63 -3.46 -4.20
CA MET A 42 19.59 -3.93 -5.12
C MET A 42 20.14 -4.76 -6.30
N SER A 43 21.47 -4.90 -6.45
CA SER A 43 22.02 -5.84 -7.43
C SER A 43 21.96 -7.31 -6.96
N LYS A 44 21.74 -7.54 -5.66
CA LYS A 44 21.58 -8.89 -5.07
C LYS A 44 20.11 -9.32 -5.07
N PRO A 45 19.81 -10.61 -5.32
CA PRO A 45 18.44 -11.11 -5.25
C PRO A 45 17.74 -10.78 -3.92
N LEU A 46 16.49 -10.33 -3.99
CA LEU A 46 15.69 -9.96 -2.82
C LEU A 46 15.64 -11.06 -1.74
N ASP A 47 15.52 -12.32 -2.14
CA ASP A 47 15.47 -13.46 -1.22
C ASP A 47 16.80 -13.66 -0.45
N GLU A 48 17.94 -13.37 -1.08
CA GLU A 48 19.25 -13.40 -0.43
C GLU A 48 19.31 -12.32 0.66
N LEU A 49 18.85 -11.11 0.35
CA LEU A 49 18.83 -10.00 1.29
C LEU A 49 17.85 -10.23 2.44
N ILE A 50 16.69 -10.83 2.19
CA ILE A 50 15.74 -11.23 3.23
C ILE A 50 16.44 -12.18 4.21
N GLU A 51 17.14 -13.20 3.70
CA GLU A 51 17.84 -14.15 4.55
C GLU A 51 18.99 -13.49 5.33
N GLU A 52 19.86 -12.73 4.63
CA GLU A 52 21.03 -12.06 5.17
C GLU A 52 20.64 -11.06 6.27
N LYS A 53 19.68 -10.17 5.97
CA LYS A 53 19.37 -9.02 6.81
C LYS A 53 18.25 -9.26 7.80
N ILE A 54 17.31 -10.14 7.49
CA ILE A 54 16.10 -10.35 8.32
C ILE A 54 16.21 -11.67 9.08
N LEU A 55 16.29 -12.79 8.38
CA LEU A 55 16.13 -14.11 8.99
C LEU A 55 17.29 -14.43 9.94
N LYS A 56 18.54 -14.21 9.50
CA LYS A 56 19.74 -14.40 10.34
C LYS A 56 19.78 -13.45 11.54
N ASN A 57 19.15 -12.28 11.44
CA ASN A 57 19.08 -11.26 12.49
C ASN A 57 17.76 -11.27 13.28
N TYR A 58 16.93 -12.30 13.12
CA TYR A 58 15.56 -12.35 13.64
C TYR A 58 15.47 -11.95 15.13
N ARG A 59 16.37 -12.45 15.98
CA ARG A 59 16.32 -12.20 17.43
C ARG A 59 16.40 -10.71 17.77
N TYR A 60 17.25 -9.95 17.08
CA TYR A 60 17.43 -8.52 17.33
C TYR A 60 16.22 -7.73 16.82
N ILE A 61 15.79 -8.03 15.59
CA ILE A 61 14.64 -7.38 14.96
C ILE A 61 13.36 -7.64 15.74
N HIS A 62 13.13 -8.88 16.17
CA HIS A 62 12.01 -9.25 17.03
C HIS A 62 12.03 -8.46 18.35
N GLY A 63 13.22 -8.28 18.96
CA GLY A 63 13.36 -7.47 20.17
C GLY A 63 12.94 -6.01 19.97
N ASP A 64 13.35 -5.40 18.85
CA ASP A 64 12.97 -4.02 18.53
C ASP A 64 11.47 -3.90 18.21
N ILE A 65 10.90 -4.82 17.42
CA ILE A 65 9.48 -4.82 17.11
C ILE A 65 8.63 -5.04 18.37
N ALA A 66 9.04 -5.96 19.24
CA ALA A 66 8.40 -6.18 20.53
C ALA A 66 8.43 -4.91 21.38
N LYS A 67 9.54 -4.17 21.40
CA LYS A 67 9.63 -2.88 22.08
C LYS A 67 8.68 -1.82 21.48
N ILE A 68 8.67 -1.67 20.15
CA ILE A 68 7.81 -0.71 19.43
C ILE A 68 6.33 -0.98 19.70
N THR A 69 5.94 -2.25 19.73
CA THR A 69 4.56 -2.71 19.91
C THR A 69 4.19 -3.01 21.36
N GLN A 70 5.11 -2.75 22.30
CA GLN A 70 4.97 -3.00 23.74
C GLN A 70 4.70 -4.48 24.10
N SER A 71 5.10 -5.42 23.24
CA SER A 71 4.80 -6.86 23.37
C SER A 71 3.31 -7.15 23.60
N ASN A 72 2.42 -6.24 23.20
CA ASN A 72 1.01 -6.34 23.44
C ASN A 72 0.39 -7.34 22.46
N GLN A 73 -0.30 -8.33 23.00
CA GLN A 73 -0.89 -9.41 22.21
C GLN A 73 -1.94 -8.90 21.22
N THR A 74 -2.78 -7.93 21.62
CA THR A 74 -3.81 -7.33 20.75
C THR A 74 -3.18 -6.52 19.62
N HIS A 75 -2.09 -5.78 19.87
CA HIS A 75 -1.34 -5.10 18.80
C HIS A 75 -0.86 -6.11 17.75
N HIS A 76 -0.21 -7.20 18.18
CA HIS A 76 0.35 -8.21 17.28
C HIS A 76 -0.74 -8.93 16.49
N ALA A 77 -1.82 -9.35 17.16
CA ALA A 77 -2.94 -10.02 16.53
C ALA A 77 -3.60 -9.14 15.45
N LEU A 78 -3.80 -7.85 15.74
CA LEU A 78 -4.35 -6.90 14.77
C LEU A 78 -3.41 -6.64 13.60
N LEU A 79 -2.11 -6.42 13.86
CA LEU A 79 -1.13 -6.22 12.78
C LEU A 79 -1.05 -7.45 11.88
N SER A 80 -1.04 -8.66 12.43
CA SER A 80 -1.11 -9.91 11.66
C SER A 80 -2.42 -10.01 10.86
N ALA A 81 -3.57 -9.68 11.47
CA ALA A 81 -4.86 -9.72 10.79
C ALA A 81 -4.93 -8.76 9.59
N LEU A 82 -4.42 -7.53 9.78
CA LEU A 82 -4.38 -6.47 8.78
C LEU A 82 -3.38 -6.75 7.65
N ALA A 83 -2.24 -7.38 7.96
CA ALA A 83 -1.18 -7.62 6.98
C ALA A 83 -1.61 -8.54 5.82
N VAL A 84 -2.58 -9.43 6.06
CA VAL A 84 -3.10 -10.43 5.11
C VAL A 84 -4.61 -10.30 4.86
N GLY A 85 -5.24 -9.22 5.30
CA GLY A 85 -6.70 -9.03 5.23
C GLY A 85 -7.19 -8.03 4.21
N ASP A 86 -8.50 -7.77 4.24
CA ASP A 86 -9.16 -6.69 3.50
C ASP A 86 -8.85 -5.29 4.07
N ARG A 87 -8.10 -5.26 5.19
CA ARG A 87 -7.69 -4.09 5.97
C ARG A 87 -8.82 -3.35 6.67
N ARG A 88 -10.06 -3.86 6.61
CA ARG A 88 -11.21 -3.24 7.27
C ARG A 88 -11.12 -3.47 8.78
N GLU A 89 -11.34 -2.42 9.57
CA GLU A 89 -11.26 -2.47 11.05
C GLU A 89 -12.08 -3.62 11.65
N PHE A 90 -13.35 -3.77 11.24
CA PHE A 90 -14.22 -4.82 11.79
C PHE A 90 -13.77 -6.24 11.40
N SER A 91 -13.34 -6.43 10.16
CA SER A 91 -12.78 -7.71 9.69
C SER A 91 -11.50 -8.06 10.45
N ALA A 92 -10.66 -7.07 10.73
CA ALA A 92 -9.43 -7.23 11.49
C ALA A 92 -9.72 -7.63 12.94
N PHE A 93 -10.69 -7.01 13.61
CA PHE A 93 -11.10 -7.38 14.97
C PHE A 93 -11.56 -8.82 15.06
N LYS A 94 -12.43 -9.24 14.12
CA LYS A 94 -12.91 -10.62 14.06
C LYS A 94 -11.77 -11.61 13.85
N ARG A 95 -10.83 -11.32 12.96
CA ARG A 95 -9.69 -12.19 12.66
C ARG A 95 -8.67 -12.25 13.79
N ALA A 96 -8.48 -11.15 14.51
CA ALA A 96 -7.59 -11.04 15.65
C ALA A 96 -8.20 -11.61 16.95
N ASP A 97 -9.46 -12.03 16.92
CA ASP A 97 -10.26 -12.38 18.11
C ASP A 97 -10.18 -11.28 19.19
N ALA A 98 -10.19 -10.01 18.75
CA ALA A 98 -10.01 -8.86 19.63
C ALA A 98 -11.35 -8.38 20.16
N VAL A 99 -11.44 -8.23 21.49
CA VAL A 99 -12.55 -7.51 22.12
C VAL A 99 -12.57 -6.06 21.61
N ARG A 100 -13.76 -5.55 21.27
CA ARG A 100 -13.90 -4.27 20.54
C ARG A 100 -13.20 -3.09 21.20
N GLU A 101 -13.30 -2.96 22.53
CA GLU A 101 -12.69 -1.85 23.26
C GLU A 101 -11.16 -1.95 23.26
N ASP A 102 -10.61 -3.14 23.51
CA ASP A 102 -9.17 -3.38 23.42
C ASP A 102 -8.65 -3.17 22.00
N GLY A 103 -9.41 -3.65 21.00
CA GLY A 103 -9.07 -3.48 19.59
C GLY A 103 -8.99 -2.00 19.17
N LYS A 104 -9.94 -1.17 19.63
CA LYS A 104 -9.92 0.28 19.39
C LYS A 104 -8.75 0.96 20.08
N ALA A 105 -8.48 0.63 21.35
CA ALA A 105 -7.35 1.17 22.08
C ALA A 105 -6.02 0.82 21.40
N SER A 106 -5.90 -0.43 20.93
CA SER A 106 -4.77 -0.90 20.14
C SER A 106 -4.61 -0.16 18.81
N ILE A 107 -5.67 0.02 18.02
CA ILE A 107 -5.58 0.80 16.78
C ILE A 107 -5.15 2.24 17.08
N LYS A 108 -5.73 2.86 18.11
CA LYS A 108 -5.36 4.23 18.50
C LYS A 108 -3.87 4.32 18.80
N PHE A 109 -3.34 3.39 19.60
CA PHE A 109 -1.90 3.33 19.88
C PHE A 109 -1.07 3.19 18.60
N LEU A 110 -1.43 2.24 17.72
CA LEU A 110 -0.70 1.99 16.49
C LEU A 110 -0.71 3.19 15.53
N ILE A 111 -1.80 3.97 15.49
CA ILE A 111 -1.88 5.22 14.72
C ILE A 111 -1.06 6.33 15.38
N ASP A 112 -1.19 6.52 16.69
CA ASP A 112 -0.49 7.58 17.41
C ASP A 112 1.04 7.41 17.34
N ASN A 113 1.51 6.17 17.20
CA ASN A 113 2.92 5.80 17.03
C ASN A 113 3.34 5.64 15.56
N GLY A 114 2.46 5.96 14.61
CA GLY A 114 2.80 6.02 13.19
C GLY A 114 3.14 4.66 12.58
N ILE A 115 2.52 3.57 13.07
CA ILE A 115 2.61 2.22 12.50
C ILE A 115 1.44 1.98 11.53
N LEU A 116 0.26 2.51 11.86
CA LEU A 116 -0.93 2.46 11.03
C LEU A 116 -1.45 3.87 10.71
N ILE A 117 -2.22 3.98 9.63
CA ILE A 117 -3.01 5.15 9.30
C ILE A 117 -4.42 4.71 8.89
N ARG A 118 -5.42 5.54 9.20
CA ARG A 118 -6.80 5.33 8.72
C ARG A 118 -6.95 5.80 7.29
N ASP A 119 -7.59 4.98 6.49
CA ASP A 119 -8.10 5.30 5.18
C ASP A 119 -9.63 5.24 5.23
N ILE A 120 -10.25 6.33 4.80
CA ILE A 120 -11.69 6.57 4.92
C ILE A 120 -12.25 6.63 3.51
N SER A 121 -13.42 6.01 3.31
CA SER A 121 -14.13 6.08 2.03
C SER A 121 -14.31 7.54 1.62
N GLN A 122 -14.01 7.84 0.36
CA GLN A 122 -14.04 9.21 -0.15
C GLN A 122 -15.45 9.75 -0.44
N ASP A 123 -16.47 8.90 -0.35
CA ASP A 123 -17.88 9.28 -0.40
C ASP A 123 -18.74 8.43 0.54
N GLN A 124 -19.96 8.88 0.81
CA GLN A 124 -20.93 8.16 1.62
C GLN A 124 -21.50 6.95 0.87
N PRO A 125 -21.83 5.85 1.56
CA PRO A 125 -22.51 4.73 0.93
C PRO A 125 -23.89 5.16 0.42
N VAL A 126 -24.38 4.47 -0.62
CA VAL A 126 -25.72 4.72 -1.18
C VAL A 126 -26.83 4.45 -0.15
N ASP A 127 -26.64 3.46 0.73
CA ASP A 127 -27.52 3.25 1.89
C ASP A 127 -27.02 4.09 3.06
N GLU A 128 -27.72 5.18 3.38
CA GLU A 128 -27.36 6.10 4.46
C GLU A 128 -27.31 5.42 5.85
N ASN A 129 -27.95 4.25 6.01
CA ASN A 129 -27.90 3.48 7.25
C ASN A 129 -26.69 2.53 7.31
N GLU A 130 -25.94 2.40 6.22
CA GLU A 130 -24.78 1.54 6.16
C GLU A 130 -23.61 2.15 6.93
N VAL A 131 -23.13 1.40 7.92
CA VAL A 131 -21.86 1.71 8.58
C VAL A 131 -20.72 1.11 7.77
N VAL A 132 -20.02 1.97 7.04
CA VAL A 132 -18.79 1.61 6.32
C VAL A 132 -17.62 1.60 7.31
N SER A 133 -16.96 0.44 7.44
CA SER A 133 -15.75 0.32 8.24
C SER A 133 -14.58 1.02 7.54
N ASP A 134 -13.83 1.81 8.30
CA ASP A 134 -12.53 2.33 7.88
C ASP A 134 -11.60 1.18 7.47
N LYS A 135 -10.69 1.49 6.54
CA LYS A 135 -9.51 0.66 6.24
C LYS A 135 -8.31 1.19 7.03
N LEU A 136 -7.37 0.30 7.30
CA LEU A 136 -6.11 0.64 7.97
C LEU A 136 -4.93 0.23 7.10
N HIS A 137 -4.02 1.16 6.83
CA HIS A 137 -2.79 0.88 6.09
C HIS A 137 -1.59 0.93 7.01
N PHE A 138 -0.61 0.09 6.73
CA PHE A 138 0.72 0.22 7.31
C PHE A 138 1.41 1.45 6.71
N THR A 139 1.89 2.32 7.58
CA THR A 139 2.76 3.43 7.19
C THR A 139 4.17 2.95 6.90
N LEU A 140 4.57 1.79 7.43
CA LEU A 140 5.88 1.18 7.30
C LEU A 140 5.75 -0.16 6.55
N PRO A 141 6.14 -0.25 5.26
CA PRO A 141 6.06 -1.49 4.49
C PRO A 141 6.71 -2.70 5.18
N PHE A 142 7.88 -2.51 5.80
CA PHE A 142 8.56 -3.56 6.56
C PHE A 142 7.70 -4.15 7.68
N MET A 143 6.91 -3.32 8.39
CA MET A 143 6.04 -3.83 9.45
C MET A 143 4.94 -4.73 8.86
N ARG A 144 4.38 -4.38 7.70
CA ARG A 144 3.44 -5.27 7.02
C ARG A 144 4.10 -6.59 6.67
N PHE A 145 5.29 -6.55 6.07
CA PHE A 145 6.05 -7.73 5.67
C PHE A 145 6.37 -8.63 6.88
N TRP A 146 6.80 -8.01 7.99
CA TRP A 146 7.07 -8.72 9.23
C TRP A 146 5.84 -9.50 9.72
N PHE A 147 4.69 -8.84 9.83
CA PHE A 147 3.49 -9.47 10.38
C PHE A 147 2.78 -10.42 9.41
N SER A 148 3.02 -10.32 8.09
CA SER A 148 2.48 -11.27 7.10
C SER A 148 3.35 -12.51 6.91
N SER A 149 4.67 -12.35 6.98
CA SER A 149 5.63 -13.31 6.42
C SER A 149 6.68 -13.78 7.41
N ILE A 150 7.04 -12.98 8.43
CA ILE A 150 8.10 -13.34 9.38
C ILE A 150 7.52 -13.85 10.70
N SER A 151 6.69 -13.04 11.35
CA SER A 151 6.10 -13.31 12.66
C SER A 151 5.38 -14.67 12.73
N PRO A 152 4.62 -15.12 11.71
CA PRO A 152 3.92 -16.41 11.77
C PRO A 152 4.86 -17.63 11.87
N TYR A 153 6.08 -17.54 11.32
CA TYR A 153 7.03 -18.67 11.21
C TYR A 153 8.19 -18.57 12.19
N TYR A 154 7.97 -17.90 13.34
CA TYR A 154 9.04 -17.60 14.28
C TYR A 154 9.77 -18.83 14.84
N LYS A 155 9.11 -19.99 14.93
CA LYS A 155 9.70 -21.22 15.49
C LYS A 155 10.83 -21.72 14.58
N GLY A 156 10.51 -21.99 13.31
CA GLY A 156 11.50 -22.42 12.32
C GLY A 156 12.64 -21.41 12.18
N ILE A 157 12.33 -20.11 12.11
CA ILE A 157 13.36 -19.07 11.98
C ILE A 157 14.33 -19.08 13.18
N LYS A 158 13.84 -19.30 14.41
CA LYS A 158 14.69 -19.39 15.61
C LYS A 158 15.59 -20.63 15.61
N GLU A 159 15.16 -21.69 14.93
CA GLU A 159 15.89 -22.96 14.76
C GLU A 159 16.81 -22.94 13.52
N GLY A 160 16.75 -21.89 12.71
CA GLY A 160 17.52 -21.74 11.47
C GLY A 160 16.87 -22.41 10.26
N ASP A 161 15.65 -22.91 10.38
CA ASP A 161 14.85 -23.42 9.26
C ASP A 161 14.01 -22.29 8.64
N TYR A 162 14.33 -21.95 7.40
CA TYR A 162 13.68 -20.87 6.65
C TYR A 162 12.71 -21.38 5.59
N THR A 163 12.39 -22.68 5.57
CA THR A 163 11.60 -23.29 4.50
C THR A 163 10.20 -22.69 4.41
N GLU A 164 9.45 -22.64 5.52
CA GLU A 164 8.07 -22.16 5.53
C GLU A 164 7.95 -20.67 5.19
N VAL A 165 8.88 -19.84 5.66
CA VAL A 165 8.90 -18.40 5.36
C VAL A 165 9.20 -18.14 3.88
N LYS A 166 10.14 -18.89 3.29
CA LYS A 166 10.46 -18.77 1.85
C LYS A 166 9.30 -19.20 0.98
N GLU A 167 8.65 -20.33 1.31
CA GLU A 167 7.45 -20.78 0.60
C GLU A 167 6.32 -19.76 0.69
N ARG A 168 6.04 -19.25 1.90
CA ARG A 168 5.02 -18.22 2.10
C ARG A 168 5.31 -16.97 1.28
N TRP A 169 6.55 -16.47 1.33
CA TRP A 169 6.94 -15.28 0.61
C TRP A 169 6.82 -15.46 -0.91
N GLY A 170 7.28 -16.60 -1.43
CA GLY A 170 7.15 -16.94 -2.85
C GLY A 170 5.71 -16.88 -3.37
N HIS A 171 4.73 -17.27 -2.55
CA HIS A 171 3.31 -17.18 -2.88
C HIS A 171 2.73 -15.76 -2.73
N LEU A 172 3.19 -14.98 -1.75
CA LEU A 172 2.65 -13.65 -1.48
C LEU A 172 3.24 -12.55 -2.36
N GLN A 173 4.50 -12.66 -2.78
CA GLN A 173 5.31 -11.56 -3.31
C GLN A 173 4.62 -10.71 -4.40
N TYR A 174 3.85 -11.33 -5.30
CA TYR A 174 3.22 -10.62 -6.42
C TYR A 174 2.12 -9.68 -5.93
N GLU A 175 1.11 -10.22 -5.24
CA GLU A 175 -0.01 -9.45 -4.68
C GLU A 175 0.43 -8.56 -3.51
N PHE A 176 1.54 -8.90 -2.85
CA PHE A 176 2.05 -8.13 -1.73
C PHE A 176 2.38 -6.69 -2.14
N ASN A 177 2.83 -6.48 -3.37
CA ASN A 177 3.22 -5.16 -3.89
C ASN A 177 2.03 -4.29 -4.31
N ASP A 178 0.87 -4.87 -4.57
CA ASP A 178 -0.29 -4.16 -5.14
C ASP A 178 -0.71 -2.97 -4.26
N LEU A 179 -0.65 -3.13 -2.93
CA LEU A 179 -1.01 -2.03 -2.01
C LEU A 179 -0.07 -0.83 -2.06
N ILE A 180 1.19 -1.06 -2.42
CA ILE A 180 2.16 0.02 -2.60
C ILE A 180 1.87 0.69 -3.94
N TYR A 181 1.60 -0.10 -4.99
CA TYR A 181 1.18 0.45 -6.26
C TYR A 181 -0.10 1.27 -6.14
N ASP A 182 -1.13 0.81 -5.43
CA ASP A 182 -2.39 1.55 -5.24
C ASP A 182 -2.12 2.98 -4.75
N GLN A 183 -1.31 3.08 -3.69
CA GLN A 183 -0.96 4.37 -3.08
C GLN A 183 -0.08 5.21 -4.00
N LEU A 184 0.91 4.63 -4.70
CA LEU A 184 1.73 5.36 -5.65
C LEU A 184 0.94 5.81 -6.90
N VAL A 185 -0.04 5.04 -7.35
CA VAL A 185 -0.94 5.44 -8.44
C VAL A 185 -1.80 6.61 -8.02
N MET A 186 -2.28 6.66 -6.77
CA MET A 186 -2.98 7.84 -6.26
C MET A 186 -2.08 9.09 -6.28
N GLU A 187 -0.81 8.97 -5.91
CA GLU A 187 0.14 10.09 -6.01
C GLU A 187 0.37 10.52 -7.47
N LEU A 188 0.45 9.56 -8.40
CA LEU A 188 0.53 9.86 -9.82
C LEU A 188 -0.72 10.60 -10.33
N VAL A 189 -1.91 10.21 -9.88
CA VAL A 189 -3.16 10.91 -10.22
C VAL A 189 -3.10 12.37 -9.79
N LYS A 190 -2.55 12.70 -8.62
CA LYS A 190 -2.39 14.11 -8.19
C LYS A 190 -1.53 14.91 -9.17
N LEU A 191 -0.50 14.30 -9.76
CA LEU A 191 0.40 14.96 -10.71
C LEU A 191 -0.23 15.21 -12.09
N ASP A 192 -1.24 14.44 -12.49
CA ASP A 192 -1.91 14.58 -13.80
C ASP A 192 -2.83 15.82 -13.89
N PHE A 193 -3.09 16.50 -12.76
CA PHE A 193 -3.98 17.66 -12.67
C PHE A 193 -3.29 18.93 -12.11
N PRO A 194 -2.20 19.42 -12.72
CA PRO A 194 -1.44 20.55 -12.18
C PRO A 194 -2.23 21.87 -12.17
N ASN A 195 -3.14 22.05 -13.14
CA ASN A 195 -3.95 23.27 -13.28
C ASN A 195 -5.27 23.23 -12.47
N ASP A 196 -5.66 22.05 -11.98
CA ASP A 196 -6.83 21.86 -11.13
C ASP A 196 -6.51 20.82 -10.06
N PRO A 197 -5.70 21.19 -9.05
CA PRO A 197 -5.10 20.23 -8.13
C PRO A 197 -6.12 19.35 -7.42
N VAL A 198 -5.79 18.08 -7.26
CA VAL A 198 -6.54 17.13 -6.46
C VAL A 198 -6.47 17.52 -4.98
N VAL A 199 -7.61 17.76 -4.35
CA VAL A 199 -7.73 18.17 -2.93
C VAL A 199 -8.17 17.04 -2.00
N LYS A 200 -8.79 15.99 -2.55
CA LYS A 200 -9.17 14.76 -1.86
C LYS A 200 -8.90 13.57 -2.77
N ILE A 201 -8.32 12.50 -2.23
CA ILE A 201 -8.10 11.25 -2.95
C ILE A 201 -7.95 10.10 -1.96
N GLY A 202 -8.49 8.95 -2.34
CA GLY A 202 -8.47 7.69 -1.61
C GLY A 202 -9.28 6.67 -2.40
N SER A 203 -9.83 5.65 -1.74
CA SER A 203 -10.76 4.70 -2.37
C SER A 203 -12.21 4.97 -1.94
N TYR A 204 -13.17 4.37 -2.63
CA TYR A 204 -14.56 4.26 -2.19
C TYR A 204 -14.91 2.80 -1.95
N TRP A 205 -15.70 2.52 -0.92
CA TRP A 205 -16.27 1.19 -0.73
C TRP A 205 -17.55 1.24 0.11
N ASP A 206 -18.48 0.36 -0.23
CA ASP A 206 -19.64 0.01 0.57
C ASP A 206 -19.79 -1.53 0.57
N LYS A 207 -20.98 -2.06 0.91
CA LYS A 207 -21.30 -3.49 0.83
C LYS A 207 -21.51 -4.01 -0.59
N LYS A 208 -21.82 -3.13 -1.54
CA LYS A 208 -22.23 -3.44 -2.91
C LYS A 208 -21.08 -3.33 -3.91
N THR A 209 -20.19 -2.36 -3.73
CA THR A 209 -19.13 -2.03 -4.68
C THR A 209 -17.92 -1.37 -4.01
N ASP A 210 -16.82 -1.34 -4.76
CA ASP A 210 -15.56 -0.73 -4.39
C ASP A 210 -14.93 -0.05 -5.60
N ILE A 211 -14.32 1.11 -5.39
CA ILE A 211 -13.61 1.87 -6.43
C ILE A 211 -12.22 2.17 -5.90
N ASP A 212 -11.20 1.70 -6.60
CA ASP A 212 -9.80 1.77 -6.17
C ASP A 212 -9.37 3.21 -5.91
N ILE A 213 -9.76 4.13 -6.79
CA ILE A 213 -9.42 5.55 -6.71
C ILE A 213 -10.69 6.37 -6.87
N LEU A 214 -11.00 7.20 -5.88
CA LEU A 214 -11.98 8.26 -5.97
C LEU A 214 -11.32 9.56 -5.50
N ALA A 215 -11.35 10.59 -6.35
CA ALA A 215 -10.69 11.85 -6.08
C ALA A 215 -11.57 13.03 -6.46
N ARG A 216 -11.30 14.17 -5.82
CA ARG A 216 -11.96 15.44 -6.11
C ARG A 216 -10.93 16.54 -6.31
N THR A 217 -11.05 17.28 -7.40
CA THR A 217 -10.20 18.44 -7.68
C THR A 217 -10.70 19.69 -6.96
N LYS A 218 -9.87 20.74 -6.96
CA LYS A 218 -10.22 22.05 -6.39
C LYS A 218 -11.46 22.67 -7.04
N SER A 219 -11.65 22.48 -8.36
CA SER A 219 -12.84 22.94 -9.07
C SER A 219 -14.09 22.10 -8.81
N GLY A 220 -13.96 20.96 -8.11
CA GLY A 220 -15.05 20.06 -7.76
C GLY A 220 -15.20 18.86 -8.68
N LYS A 221 -14.37 18.71 -9.72
CA LYS A 221 -14.42 17.54 -10.63
C LYS A 221 -14.17 16.26 -9.87
N VAL A 222 -14.97 15.24 -10.16
CA VAL A 222 -14.87 13.89 -9.63
C VAL A 222 -14.08 13.03 -10.60
N ILE A 223 -13.09 12.32 -10.05
CA ILE A 223 -12.26 11.37 -10.78
C ILE A 223 -12.45 9.99 -10.16
N ALA A 224 -12.80 9.00 -10.96
CA ALA A 224 -12.83 7.61 -10.52
C ALA A 224 -11.75 6.81 -11.27
N GLY A 225 -11.13 5.84 -10.61
CA GLY A 225 -10.08 5.05 -11.23
C GLY A 225 -10.04 3.60 -10.80
N ALA A 226 -9.46 2.79 -11.67
CA ALA A 226 -9.22 1.36 -11.47
C ALA A 226 -7.78 1.00 -11.83
N SER A 227 -7.21 0.05 -11.09
CA SER A 227 -5.85 -0.43 -11.26
C SER A 227 -5.82 -1.88 -11.72
N LYS A 228 -4.95 -2.19 -12.69
CA LYS A 228 -4.70 -3.56 -13.15
C LYS A 228 -3.21 -3.92 -13.09
N TYR A 229 -2.87 -4.84 -12.19
CA TYR A 229 -1.49 -5.29 -11.95
C TYR A 229 -1.12 -6.62 -12.65
N SER A 230 -2.10 -7.33 -13.22
CA SER A 230 -1.86 -8.59 -13.91
C SER A 230 -0.96 -8.45 -15.14
N LYS A 231 -0.33 -9.56 -15.57
CA LYS A 231 0.46 -9.64 -16.81
C LYS A 231 -0.34 -9.33 -18.10
N ALA A 232 -1.67 -9.44 -18.04
CA ALA A 232 -2.54 -9.10 -19.15
C ALA A 232 -2.74 -7.59 -19.25
N LYS A 233 -2.73 -7.07 -20.49
CA LYS A 233 -3.08 -5.66 -20.77
C LYS A 233 -4.48 -5.34 -20.25
N ALA A 234 -4.67 -4.12 -19.75
CA ALA A 234 -6.01 -3.58 -19.54
C ALA A 234 -6.72 -3.43 -20.89
N ASN A 235 -7.98 -3.84 -20.93
CA ASN A 235 -8.83 -3.78 -22.10
C ASN A 235 -10.11 -2.98 -21.78
N LYS A 236 -10.98 -2.79 -22.78
CA LYS A 236 -12.19 -1.98 -22.63
C LYS A 236 -13.10 -2.42 -21.47
N SER A 237 -13.09 -3.70 -21.08
CA SER A 237 -13.90 -4.19 -19.96
C SER A 237 -13.52 -3.56 -18.62
N GLU A 238 -12.26 -3.17 -18.41
CA GLU A 238 -11.85 -2.52 -17.15
C GLU A 238 -12.52 -1.14 -17.02
N LEU A 239 -12.63 -0.39 -18.11
CA LEU A 239 -13.34 0.89 -18.13
C LEU A 239 -14.85 0.69 -17.97
N THR A 240 -15.43 -0.32 -18.61
CA THR A 240 -16.86 -0.64 -18.48
C THR A 240 -17.21 -0.99 -17.03
N LYS A 241 -16.44 -1.88 -16.39
CA LYS A 241 -16.64 -2.25 -14.98
C LYS A 241 -16.51 -1.06 -14.04
N LEU A 242 -15.53 -0.19 -14.28
CA LEU A 242 -15.37 1.02 -13.46
C LEU A 242 -16.60 1.92 -13.56
N LYS A 243 -17.16 2.11 -14.77
CA LYS A 243 -18.40 2.87 -14.97
C LYS A 243 -19.58 2.24 -14.25
N GLU A 244 -19.77 0.93 -14.40
CA GLU A 244 -20.82 0.17 -13.70
C GLU A 244 -20.72 0.32 -12.17
N LYS A 245 -19.49 0.25 -11.62
CA LYS A 245 -19.25 0.48 -10.19
C LYS A 245 -19.62 1.90 -9.75
N CYS A 246 -19.30 2.91 -10.55
CA CYS A 246 -19.65 4.30 -10.26
C CYS A 246 -21.17 4.53 -10.34
N GLU A 247 -21.85 3.92 -11.31
CA GLU A 247 -23.31 3.94 -11.43
C GLU A 247 -23.97 3.28 -10.22
N GLN A 248 -23.46 2.12 -9.80
CA GLN A 248 -23.95 1.42 -8.61
C GLN A 248 -23.76 2.23 -7.32
N ALA A 249 -22.67 3.00 -7.24
CA ALA A 249 -22.38 3.93 -6.15
C ALA A 249 -23.13 5.28 -6.27
N GLN A 250 -23.88 5.51 -7.35
CA GLN A 250 -24.54 6.79 -7.65
C GLN A 250 -23.58 8.00 -7.66
N ILE A 251 -22.34 7.77 -8.10
CA ILE A 251 -21.31 8.81 -8.17
C ILE A 251 -21.23 9.34 -9.61
N ASP A 252 -21.50 10.63 -9.78
CA ASP A 252 -21.30 11.33 -11.05
C ASP A 252 -19.81 11.64 -11.26
N VAL A 253 -19.21 10.99 -12.28
CA VAL A 253 -17.77 11.03 -12.54
C VAL A 253 -17.47 11.85 -13.79
N ASN A 254 -16.57 12.82 -13.66
CA ASN A 254 -16.14 13.65 -14.79
C ASN A 254 -14.97 13.03 -15.56
N VAL A 255 -14.07 12.31 -14.88
CA VAL A 255 -12.88 11.70 -15.49
C VAL A 255 -12.65 10.30 -14.96
N PHE A 256 -12.47 9.34 -15.87
CA PHE A 256 -12.06 7.98 -15.55
C PHE A 256 -10.55 7.81 -15.73
N VAL A 257 -9.89 7.16 -14.76
CA VAL A 257 -8.46 6.82 -14.82
C VAL A 257 -8.31 5.30 -14.83
N ILE A 258 -7.67 4.75 -15.85
CA ILE A 258 -7.28 3.33 -15.85
C ILE A 258 -5.77 3.24 -15.75
N PHE A 259 -5.30 2.67 -14.64
CA PHE A 259 -3.90 2.28 -14.50
C PHE A 259 -3.71 0.84 -14.99
N SER A 260 -2.65 0.59 -15.76
CA SER A 260 -2.25 -0.76 -16.10
C SER A 260 -0.74 -0.96 -16.05
N LYS A 261 -0.33 -2.00 -15.31
CA LYS A 261 1.05 -2.44 -15.21
C LYS A 261 1.57 -2.94 -16.57
N SER A 262 0.80 -3.77 -17.25
CA SER A 262 1.19 -4.39 -18.54
C SER A 262 0.72 -3.61 -19.78
N GLY A 263 0.20 -2.40 -19.60
CA GLY A 263 -0.24 -1.51 -20.68
C GLY A 263 -1.65 -1.83 -21.21
N PHE A 264 -1.98 -1.30 -22.39
CA PHE A 264 -3.37 -1.20 -22.86
C PHE A 264 -3.61 -1.90 -24.19
N SER A 265 -4.80 -2.49 -24.35
CA SER A 265 -5.30 -2.97 -25.64
C SER A 265 -5.52 -1.82 -26.62
N SER A 266 -5.53 -2.12 -27.92
CA SER A 266 -5.74 -1.11 -28.97
C SER A 266 -7.13 -0.48 -28.89
N GLU A 267 -8.13 -1.24 -28.48
CA GLU A 267 -9.51 -0.79 -28.31
C GLU A 267 -9.61 0.22 -27.17
N LEU A 268 -9.05 -0.09 -26.00
CA LEU A 268 -9.07 0.83 -24.85
C LEU A 268 -8.30 2.11 -25.14
N LYS A 269 -7.19 2.04 -25.89
CA LYS A 269 -6.44 3.24 -26.30
C LYS A 269 -7.28 4.23 -27.12
N LYS A 270 -8.27 3.75 -27.88
CA LYS A 270 -9.19 4.61 -28.66
C LYS A 270 -10.17 5.38 -27.77
N GLU A 271 -10.41 4.92 -26.55
CA GLU A 271 -11.29 5.61 -25.59
C GLU A 271 -10.57 6.77 -24.88
N LYS A 272 -9.25 6.89 -25.00
CA LYS A 272 -8.47 7.95 -24.36
C LYS A 272 -8.93 9.33 -24.86
N GLY A 273 -9.16 10.25 -23.92
CA GLY A 273 -9.60 11.60 -24.21
C GLY A 273 -9.63 12.49 -22.96
N GLU A 274 -10.47 13.52 -22.96
CA GLU A 274 -10.65 14.41 -21.80
C GLU A 274 -11.26 13.67 -20.60
N ALA A 275 -12.25 12.81 -20.86
CA ALA A 275 -12.97 12.04 -19.84
C ALA A 275 -12.31 10.70 -19.50
N VAL A 276 -11.27 10.26 -20.22
CA VAL A 276 -10.59 8.98 -19.96
C VAL A 276 -9.08 9.14 -20.04
N ARG A 277 -8.40 8.92 -18.92
CA ARG A 277 -6.94 8.93 -18.77
C ARG A 277 -6.41 7.50 -18.65
N LEU A 278 -5.30 7.24 -19.32
CA LEU A 278 -4.62 5.94 -19.29
C LEU A 278 -3.21 6.13 -18.72
N MET A 279 -2.91 5.45 -17.62
CA MET A 279 -1.63 5.55 -16.90
C MET A 279 -0.91 4.20 -16.81
N SER A 280 0.41 4.20 -17.01
CA SER A 280 1.23 2.98 -17.05
C SER A 280 2.41 3.07 -16.09
N LEU A 281 3.19 2.00 -15.96
CA LEU A 281 4.45 2.01 -15.20
C LEU A 281 5.40 3.15 -15.61
N LYS A 282 5.45 3.49 -16.90
CA LYS A 282 6.26 4.61 -17.39
C LYS A 282 5.83 5.96 -16.78
N ASN A 283 4.57 6.10 -16.40
CA ASN A 283 4.10 7.32 -15.73
C ASN A 283 4.50 7.32 -14.25
N LEU A 284 4.52 6.14 -13.60
CA LEU A 284 4.93 6.02 -12.21
C LEU A 284 6.41 6.36 -11.99
N SER A 285 7.28 6.12 -12.97
CA SER A 285 8.70 6.46 -12.85
C SER A 285 8.93 7.95 -12.56
N TYR A 286 8.01 8.83 -12.96
CA TYR A 286 8.07 10.27 -12.63
C TYR A 286 8.06 10.54 -11.12
N LEU A 287 7.53 9.63 -10.29
CA LEU A 287 7.53 9.76 -8.83
C LEU A 287 8.93 9.65 -8.22
N ILE A 288 9.88 9.07 -8.95
CA ILE A 288 11.28 8.89 -8.51
C ILE A 288 12.25 9.67 -9.39
N ASP A 289 11.76 10.57 -10.25
CA ASP A 289 12.64 11.47 -10.99
C ASP A 289 13.28 12.50 -10.05
N ASN A 290 14.49 12.94 -10.42
CA ASN A 290 15.22 14.02 -9.76
C ASN A 290 15.37 13.84 -8.25
N LEU A 291 15.66 12.61 -7.79
CA LEU A 291 15.98 12.35 -6.38
C LEU A 291 17.18 13.19 -5.94
N LYS A 292 17.07 13.78 -4.75
CA LYS A 292 18.05 14.71 -4.18
C LYS A 292 18.34 14.34 -2.73
N PRO A 293 19.44 14.82 -2.14
CA PRO A 293 19.75 14.61 -0.72
C PRO A 293 18.62 14.98 0.24
N LYS A 294 17.77 15.96 -0.12
CA LYS A 294 16.59 16.35 0.68
C LYS A 294 15.49 15.29 0.74
N ASP A 295 15.48 14.32 -0.18
CA ASP A 295 14.53 13.21 -0.18
C ASP A 295 14.93 12.13 0.84
N LEU A 296 16.16 12.17 1.37
CA LEU A 296 16.61 11.23 2.40
C LEU A 296 15.97 11.53 3.75
N LEU A 297 15.17 10.60 4.25
CA LEU A 297 14.63 10.65 5.60
C LEU A 297 15.65 10.14 6.63
N VAL A 298 15.80 10.89 7.72
CA VAL A 298 16.64 10.47 8.85
C VAL A 298 15.90 9.39 9.63
N ASN A 299 16.50 8.20 9.68
CA ASN A 299 15.98 7.07 10.44
C ASN A 299 16.89 6.79 11.64
N THR A 300 16.30 6.68 12.82
CA THR A 300 17.02 6.34 14.07
C THR A 300 16.92 4.85 14.42
N ASN A 301 16.27 4.06 13.58
CA ASN A 301 16.15 2.62 13.75
C ASN A 301 17.52 1.95 13.61
N LYS A 302 17.74 0.87 14.37
CA LYS A 302 18.93 0.05 14.21
C LYS A 302 18.91 -0.63 12.83
N LYS A 303 20.06 -0.64 12.18
CA LYS A 303 20.30 -1.34 10.92
C LYS A 303 21.01 -2.65 11.26
N TYR A 304 20.47 -3.77 10.79
CA TYR A 304 20.98 -5.12 11.06
C TYR A 304 21.45 -5.80 9.77
#